data_AF-J8E9Y3-F1
#
_entry.id   AF-J8E9Y3-F1
#
_cell.length_a   1.000
_cell.length_b   1.000
_cell.length_c   1.000
_cell.angle_alpha   90.00
_cell.angle_beta   90.00
_cell.angle_gamma   90.00
#
_symmetry.space_group_name_H-M   'P 1'
#
loop_
_entity.id
_entity.type
_entity.pdbx_description
1 polymer ?
#
loop_
_entity_poly.entity_id
_entity_poly.type
_entity_poly.pdbx_seq_one_letter_code
_entity_poly.pdbx_strand_id
1 'polypeptide(L)'
;MATGLEIFLIPNQVIDGGITGISIMLSHLTGLNLGVFLFLLNLPFVFMGHKQIGKTFAFSTIFGILTLSILTTLFHSIPAFTDDILLATIFGGMALGVGVGLVIRYGGALDGTEILAILVNKKIPFSVGEIVMFFNVFILGAAGFVFSWDRAMYSILAYVIASKAIDTVVNGFEQSKSVWIISEQQEELGEAINSQLGRGVTYLHGEGAYTGDNKKVIFCIINRLEEAKLKSLIE
;
A
#
# COMPACT_ATOMS: atom_id res chain seq x y z
N MET A 1 5.43 9.61 6.39
CA MET A 1 4.93 8.99 7.64
C MET A 1 4.95 9.97 8.80
N ALA A 2 6.10 10.46 9.29
CA ALA A 2 6.18 11.34 10.47
C ALA A 2 5.20 12.52 10.46
N THR A 3 5.08 13.24 9.33
CA THR A 3 4.09 14.31 9.14
C THR A 3 2.65 13.84 9.32
N GLY A 4 2.27 12.70 8.71
CA GLY A 4 0.92 12.14 8.86
C GLY A 4 0.61 11.73 10.30
N LEU A 5 1.61 11.16 10.98
CA LEU A 5 1.48 10.68 12.35
C LEU A 5 1.35 11.84 13.36
N GLU A 6 2.34 12.74 13.43
CA GLU A 6 2.42 13.79 14.46
C GLU A 6 1.52 14.99 14.18
N ILE A 7 1.27 15.34 12.91
CA ILE A 7 0.55 16.57 12.58
C ILE A 7 -0.95 16.32 12.36
N PHE A 8 -1.34 15.11 11.96
CA PHE A 8 -2.73 14.78 11.66
C PHE A 8 -3.32 13.76 12.66
N LEU A 9 -2.69 12.58 12.82
CA LEU A 9 -3.32 11.45 13.53
C LEU A 9 -3.23 11.58 15.05
N ILE A 10 -2.03 11.75 15.61
CA ILE A 10 -1.79 11.80 17.06
C ILE A 10 -2.56 12.94 17.76
N PRO A 11 -2.54 14.20 17.26
CA PRO A 11 -3.28 15.29 17.90
C PRO A 11 -4.79 15.04 17.93
N ASN A 12 -5.31 14.34 16.93
CA ASN A 12 -6.71 13.96 16.81
C ASN A 12 -7.02 12.60 17.47
N GLN A 13 -6.11 12.05 18.29
CA GLN A 13 -6.27 10.75 18.97
C GLN A 13 -6.64 9.60 18.04
N VAL A 14 -6.23 9.68 16.78
CA VAL A 14 -6.37 8.60 15.80
C VAL A 14 -5.14 7.72 15.94
N ILE A 15 -5.37 6.44 16.22
CA ILE A 15 -4.33 5.51 16.61
C ILE A 15 -3.69 4.91 15.35
N ASP A 16 -2.37 4.87 15.34
CA ASP A 16 -1.63 4.13 14.33
C ASP A 16 -1.78 2.62 14.55
N GLY A 17 -1.64 1.83 13.50
CA GLY A 17 -1.89 0.40 13.49
C GLY A 17 -0.66 -0.41 13.85
N GLY A 18 -0.80 -1.71 13.71
CA GLY A 18 0.30 -2.65 13.79
C GLY A 18 0.89 -2.79 15.18
N ILE A 19 2.19 -3.08 15.23
CA ILE A 19 2.94 -3.20 16.48
C ILE A 19 3.01 -1.86 17.19
N THR A 20 3.04 -0.77 16.42
CA THR A 20 2.95 0.60 16.93
C THR A 20 1.66 0.84 17.70
N GLY A 21 0.50 0.47 17.15
CA GLY A 21 -0.79 0.53 17.86
C GLY A 21 -0.85 -0.32 19.13
N ILE A 22 -0.31 -1.54 19.09
CA ILE A 22 -0.19 -2.40 20.27
C ILE A 22 0.72 -1.76 21.33
N SER A 23 1.83 -1.14 20.89
CA SER A 23 2.77 -0.46 21.78
C SER A 23 2.13 0.76 22.45
N ILE A 24 1.30 1.52 21.73
CA ILE A 24 0.54 2.66 22.27
C ILE A 24 -0.46 2.18 23.34
N MET A 25 -1.22 1.11 23.06
CA MET A 25 -2.15 0.52 24.02
C MET A 25 -1.44 0.06 25.30
N LEU A 26 -0.32 -0.67 25.17
CA LEU A 26 0.44 -1.17 26.32
C LEU A 26 1.10 -0.04 27.11
N SER A 27 1.63 0.99 26.43
CA SER A 27 2.19 2.17 27.08
C SER A 27 1.14 2.91 27.90
N HIS A 28 -0.08 3.06 27.36
CA HIS A 28 -1.18 3.68 28.07
C HIS A 28 -1.63 2.90 29.32
N LEU A 29 -1.64 1.56 29.24
CA LEU A 29 -2.06 0.69 30.35
C LEU A 29 -1.00 0.52 31.44
N THR A 30 0.29 0.49 31.07
CA THR A 30 1.39 0.20 32.00
C THR A 30 2.12 1.45 32.49
N GLY A 31 1.94 2.59 31.83
CA GLY A 31 2.66 3.83 32.10
C GLY A 31 4.14 3.81 31.70
N LEU A 32 4.62 2.74 31.07
CA LEU A 32 5.98 2.64 30.55
C LEU A 32 6.13 3.39 29.22
N ASN A 33 7.35 3.81 28.90
CA ASN A 33 7.64 4.57 27.69
C ASN A 33 7.35 3.74 26.42
N LEU A 34 6.56 4.32 25.50
CA LEU A 34 6.22 3.76 24.19
C LEU A 34 7.43 3.19 23.44
N GLY A 35 8.58 3.88 23.50
CA GLY A 35 9.80 3.45 22.82
C GLY A 35 10.29 2.06 23.23
N VAL A 36 10.04 1.65 24.49
CA VAL A 36 10.42 0.33 25.01
C VAL A 36 9.58 -0.77 24.36
N PHE A 37 8.26 -0.58 24.28
CA PHE A 37 7.36 -1.54 23.64
C PHE A 37 7.60 -1.63 22.14
N LEU A 38 7.81 -0.49 21.48
CA LEU A 38 8.16 -0.45 20.06
C LEU A 38 9.41 -1.28 19.77
N PHE A 39 10.47 -1.12 20.57
CA PHE A 39 11.70 -1.88 20.37
C PHE A 39 11.48 -3.38 20.64
N LEU A 40 10.91 -3.74 21.78
CA LEU A 40 10.75 -5.14 22.20
C LEU A 40 9.82 -5.93 21.27
N LEU A 41 8.68 -5.34 20.89
CA LEU A 41 7.70 -6.01 20.07
C LEU A 41 8.11 -6.09 18.59
N ASN A 42 8.87 -5.12 18.07
CA ASN A 42 9.38 -5.19 16.70
C ASN A 42 10.59 -6.12 16.54
N LEU A 43 11.39 -6.33 17.60
CA LEU A 43 12.60 -7.16 17.57
C LEU A 43 12.42 -8.55 16.92
N PRO A 44 11.39 -9.35 17.26
CA PRO A 44 11.18 -10.65 16.61
C PRO A 44 10.87 -10.53 15.11
N PHE A 45 10.13 -9.49 14.69
CA PHE A 45 9.79 -9.28 13.28
C PHE A 45 11.00 -8.83 12.48
N VAL A 46 11.84 -7.95 13.04
CA VAL A 46 13.11 -7.55 12.43
C VAL A 46 14.03 -8.76 12.26
N PHE A 47 14.11 -9.65 13.26
CA PHE A 47 14.89 -10.87 13.17
C PHE A 47 14.37 -11.83 12.07
N MET A 48 13.04 -12.00 11.98
CA MET A 48 12.41 -12.77 10.90
C MET A 48 12.69 -12.16 9.52
N GLY A 49 12.57 -10.84 9.39
CA GLY A 49 12.84 -10.10 8.14
C GLY A 49 14.30 -10.23 7.70
N HIS A 50 15.25 -10.12 8.64
CA HIS A 50 16.67 -10.33 8.38
C HIS A 50 16.96 -11.73 7.83
N LYS A 51 16.36 -12.77 8.41
CA LYS A 51 16.58 -14.17 8.00
C LYS A 51 15.95 -14.49 6.64
N GLN A 52 14.78 -13.92 6.32
CA GLN A 52 14.01 -14.29 5.12
C GLN A 52 14.23 -13.35 3.90
N ILE A 53 14.52 -12.07 4.13
CA ILE A 53 14.69 -11.08 3.05
C ILE A 53 16.16 -10.74 2.84
N GLY A 54 16.94 -10.67 3.93
CA GLY A 54 18.38 -10.47 3.89
C GLY A 54 18.87 -9.26 4.69
N LYS A 55 20.19 -9.05 4.66
CA LYS A 55 20.88 -8.03 5.47
C LYS A 55 20.50 -6.61 5.06
N THR A 56 20.40 -6.33 3.76
CA THR A 56 20.07 -5.00 3.24
C THR A 56 18.71 -4.52 3.74
N PHE A 57 17.70 -5.40 3.76
CA PHE A 57 16.37 -5.09 4.28
C PHE A 57 16.40 -4.69 5.76
N ALA A 58 17.16 -5.44 6.58
CA ALA A 58 17.28 -5.16 8.00
C ALA A 58 17.96 -3.79 8.25
N PHE A 59 19.01 -3.46 7.51
CA PHE A 59 19.65 -2.14 7.58
C PHE A 59 18.71 -1.01 7.16
N SER A 60 18.01 -1.16 6.02
CA SER A 60 17.04 -0.16 5.55
C SER A 60 15.90 0.05 6.54
N THR A 61 15.42 -1.03 7.17
CA THR A 61 14.35 -1.00 8.19
C THR A 61 14.82 -0.29 9.46
N ILE A 62 16.00 -0.64 9.98
CA ILE A 62 16.58 0.03 11.16
C ILE A 62 16.80 1.51 10.87
N PHE A 63 17.36 1.84 9.70
CA PHE A 63 17.55 3.23 9.28
C PHE A 63 16.21 3.99 9.16
N GLY A 64 15.18 3.35 8.60
CA GLY A 64 13.84 3.89 8.50
C GLY A 64 13.21 4.17 9.87
N ILE A 65 13.28 3.21 10.80
CA ILE A 65 12.77 3.34 12.17
C ILE A 65 13.52 4.46 12.93
N LEU A 66 14.84 4.54 12.81
CA LEU A 66 15.64 5.60 13.43
C LEU A 66 15.27 6.98 12.87
N THR A 67 15.15 7.09 11.55
CA THR A 67 14.76 8.35 10.89
C THR A 67 13.35 8.76 11.29
N LEU A 68 12.41 7.81 11.33
CA LEU A 68 11.04 8.05 11.79
C LEU A 68 11.04 8.56 13.22
N SER A 69 11.74 7.88 14.14
CA SER A 69 11.83 8.25 15.56
C SER A 69 12.40 9.65 15.80
N ILE A 70 13.45 10.04 15.04
CA ILE A 70 14.01 11.39 15.12
C ILE A 70 13.00 12.44 14.62
N LEU A 71 12.38 12.19 13.46
CA LEU A 71 11.42 13.12 12.87
C LEU A 71 10.16 13.26 13.71
N THR A 72 9.65 12.18 14.30
CA THR A 72 8.48 12.25 15.18
C THR A 72 8.79 13.08 16.44
N THR A 73 9.97 12.88 17.04
CA THR A 73 10.40 13.69 18.19
C THR A 73 10.50 15.18 17.86
N LEU A 74 11.02 15.52 16.68
CA LEU A 74 11.11 16.91 16.23
C LEU A 74 9.73 17.51 15.90
N PHE A 75 8.80 16.72 15.37
CA PHE A 75 7.48 17.18 14.95
C PHE A 75 6.46 17.20 16.09
N HIS A 76 6.76 16.57 17.23
CA HIS A 76 5.86 16.51 18.38
C HIS A 76 5.40 17.88 18.92
N SER A 77 6.22 18.91 18.72
CA SER A 77 5.89 20.28 19.15
C SER A 77 5.04 21.07 18.14
N ILE A 78 4.74 20.48 16.98
CA ILE A 78 3.96 21.14 15.91
C ILE A 78 2.47 20.94 16.22
N PRO A 79 1.66 22.02 16.22
CA PRO A 79 0.22 21.90 16.45
C PRO A 79 -0.48 21.13 15.31
N ALA A 80 -1.67 20.61 15.60
CA ALA A 80 -2.50 19.93 14.62
C ALA A 80 -2.73 20.82 13.39
N PHE A 81 -2.62 20.26 12.19
CA PHE A 81 -2.93 21.01 10.96
C PHE A 81 -4.43 21.27 10.82
N THR A 82 -5.26 20.36 11.34
CA THR A 82 -6.71 20.47 11.35
C THR A 82 -7.27 19.80 12.60
N ASP A 83 -8.27 20.46 13.20
CA ASP A 83 -9.05 19.93 14.32
C ASP A 83 -10.24 19.07 13.85
N ASP A 84 -10.57 19.13 12.55
CA ASP A 84 -11.55 18.24 11.96
C ASP A 84 -10.97 16.82 11.83
N ILE A 85 -11.51 15.90 12.63
CA ILE A 85 -11.07 14.52 12.75
C ILE A 85 -11.18 13.78 11.40
N LEU A 86 -12.22 14.07 10.59
CA LEU A 86 -12.41 13.40 9.30
C LEU A 86 -11.31 13.83 8.33
N LEU A 87 -11.03 15.14 8.22
CA LEU A 87 -9.93 15.64 7.39
C LEU A 87 -8.59 15.09 7.89
N ALA A 88 -8.37 15.08 9.20
CA ALA A 88 -7.17 14.52 9.81
C ALA A 88 -6.97 13.05 9.45
N THR A 89 -8.04 12.25 9.54
CA THR A 89 -8.05 10.83 9.17
C THR A 89 -7.71 10.62 7.69
N ILE A 90 -8.29 11.42 6.79
CA ILE A 90 -8.07 11.28 5.35
C ILE A 90 -6.63 11.66 4.95
N PHE A 91 -6.21 12.88 5.29
CA PHE A 91 -4.89 13.37 4.91
C PHE A 91 -3.76 12.69 5.70
N GLY A 92 -3.99 12.40 6.99
CA GLY A 92 -3.09 11.62 7.82
C GLY A 92 -2.92 10.21 7.30
N GLY A 93 -4.01 9.50 6.99
CA GLY A 93 -3.98 8.16 6.40
C GLY A 93 -3.27 8.13 5.04
N MET A 94 -3.50 9.12 4.18
CA MET A 94 -2.81 9.22 2.89
C MET A 94 -1.30 9.48 3.05
N ALA A 95 -0.91 10.44 3.89
CA ALA A 95 0.50 10.76 4.14
C ALA A 95 1.25 9.62 4.84
N LEU A 96 0.54 8.87 5.69
CA LEU A 96 1.04 7.65 6.33
C LEU A 96 1.26 6.56 5.29
N GLY A 97 0.23 6.22 4.51
CA GLY A 97 0.29 5.16 3.51
C GLY A 97 1.29 5.43 2.39
N VAL A 98 1.43 6.68 1.92
CA VAL A 98 2.48 7.05 0.97
C VAL A 98 3.87 6.87 1.58
N GLY A 99 4.06 7.27 2.84
CA GLY A 99 5.32 7.11 3.54
C GLY A 99 5.72 5.64 3.69
N VAL A 100 4.79 4.81 4.18
CA VAL A 100 4.97 3.36 4.33
C VAL A 100 5.22 2.71 2.97
N GLY A 101 4.40 3.02 1.97
CA GLY A 101 4.54 2.48 0.63
C GLY A 101 5.89 2.79 -0.01
N LEU A 102 6.46 3.99 0.21
CA LEU A 102 7.80 4.34 -0.26
C LEU A 102 8.87 3.48 0.41
N VAL A 103 8.79 3.31 1.74
CA VAL A 103 9.77 2.49 2.46
C VAL A 103 9.71 1.03 2.01
N ILE A 104 8.51 0.48 1.82
CA ILE A 104 8.32 -0.88 1.31
C ILE A 104 8.87 -1.01 -0.11
N ARG A 105 8.60 -0.04 -0.99
CA ARG A 105 9.10 -0.03 -2.37
C ARG A 105 10.62 -0.02 -2.45
N TYR A 106 11.30 0.64 -1.53
CA TYR A 106 12.77 0.65 -1.42
C TYR A 106 13.34 -0.47 -0.54
N GLY A 107 12.53 -1.47 -0.18
CA GLY A 107 13.00 -2.68 0.50
C GLY A 107 13.26 -2.49 2.00
N GLY A 108 12.44 -1.69 2.69
CA GLY A 108 12.40 -1.61 4.15
C GLY A 108 10.99 -1.79 4.69
N ALA A 109 10.85 -1.72 6.01
CA ALA A 109 9.57 -1.60 6.71
C ALA A 109 9.75 -0.67 7.92
N LEU A 110 8.66 -0.12 8.45
CA LEU A 110 8.65 0.73 9.63
C LEU A 110 7.96 0.05 10.82
N ASP A 111 7.07 -0.91 10.55
CA ASP A 111 6.36 -1.69 11.56
C ASP A 111 6.47 -3.20 11.31
N GLY A 112 6.47 -4.01 12.38
CA GLY A 112 6.60 -5.45 12.23
C GLY A 112 5.38 -6.13 11.60
N THR A 113 4.19 -5.52 11.66
CA THR A 113 3.04 -6.01 10.86
C THR A 113 3.27 -5.83 9.37
N GLU A 114 3.98 -4.78 8.94
CA GLU A 114 4.39 -4.58 7.56
C GLU A 114 5.44 -5.62 7.15
N ILE A 115 6.42 -5.91 8.02
CA ILE A 115 7.40 -6.99 7.77
C ILE A 115 6.66 -8.31 7.55
N LEU A 116 5.70 -8.64 8.42
CA LEU A 116 4.91 -9.86 8.27
C LEU A 116 4.10 -9.84 6.97
N ALA A 117 3.47 -8.71 6.62
CA ALA A 117 2.71 -8.56 5.40
C ALA A 117 3.57 -8.77 4.14
N ILE A 118 4.78 -8.21 4.10
CA ILE A 118 5.74 -8.41 3.00
C ILE A 118 6.12 -9.89 2.86
N LEU A 119 6.35 -10.58 3.98
CA LEU A 119 6.70 -12.00 3.98
C LEU A 119 5.54 -12.89 3.50
N VAL A 120 4.30 -12.54 3.89
CA VAL A 120 3.09 -13.28 3.55
C VAL A 120 2.66 -13.01 2.11
N ASN A 121 2.77 -11.77 1.62
CA ASN A 121 2.47 -11.37 0.24
C ASN A 121 3.21 -12.23 -0.80
N LYS A 122 4.41 -12.73 -0.49
CA LYS A 122 5.14 -13.65 -1.38
C LYS A 122 4.47 -15.02 -1.56
N LYS A 123 3.50 -15.38 -0.71
CA LYS A 123 2.88 -16.70 -0.64
C LYS A 123 1.38 -16.69 -0.97
N ILE A 124 0.74 -15.53 -0.98
CA ILE A 124 -0.70 -15.38 -1.20
C ILE A 124 -0.97 -14.23 -2.19
N PRO A 125 -2.09 -14.25 -2.93
CA PRO A 125 -2.35 -13.28 -4.00
C PRO A 125 -2.77 -11.88 -3.50
N PHE A 126 -2.83 -11.66 -2.18
CA PHE A 126 -3.24 -10.39 -1.59
C PHE A 126 -2.09 -9.40 -1.57
N SER A 127 -2.38 -8.13 -1.82
CA SER A 127 -1.42 -7.02 -1.75
C SER A 127 -0.92 -6.77 -0.33
N VAL A 128 0.22 -6.07 -0.21
CA VAL A 128 0.81 -5.77 1.10
C VAL A 128 -0.14 -4.88 1.92
N GLY A 129 -0.79 -3.90 1.31
CA GLY A 129 -1.78 -3.03 1.95
C GLY A 129 -2.99 -3.80 2.47
N GLU A 130 -3.53 -4.74 1.69
CA GLU A 130 -4.64 -5.61 2.13
C GLU A 130 -4.27 -6.48 3.33
N ILE A 131 -3.06 -7.05 3.33
CA ILE A 131 -2.59 -7.90 4.44
C ILE A 131 -2.38 -7.05 5.71
N VAL A 132 -1.76 -5.88 5.59
CA VAL A 132 -1.61 -4.93 6.71
C VAL A 132 -2.97 -4.51 7.25
N MET A 133 -3.91 -4.17 6.37
CA MET A 133 -5.27 -3.80 6.75
C MET A 133 -5.97 -4.93 7.51
N PHE A 134 -5.82 -6.18 7.05
CA PHE A 134 -6.40 -7.34 7.73
C PHE A 134 -5.95 -7.42 9.20
N PHE A 135 -4.65 -7.31 9.48
CA PHE A 135 -4.15 -7.28 10.87
C PHE A 135 -4.68 -6.08 11.64
N ASN A 136 -4.74 -4.91 11.01
CA ASN A 136 -5.16 -3.68 11.67
C ASN A 136 -6.64 -3.62 12.00
N VAL A 137 -7.51 -4.32 11.27
CA VAL A 137 -8.92 -4.45 11.67
C VAL A 137 -9.02 -5.10 13.06
N PHE A 138 -8.25 -6.16 13.32
CA PHE A 138 -8.27 -6.82 14.63
C PHE A 138 -7.58 -5.98 15.71
N ILE A 139 -6.43 -5.38 15.42
CA ILE A 139 -5.67 -4.55 16.37
C ILE A 139 -6.47 -3.30 16.76
N LEU A 140 -6.99 -2.56 15.77
CA LEU A 140 -7.76 -1.34 16.02
C LEU A 140 -9.16 -1.65 16.57
N GLY A 141 -9.75 -2.78 16.19
CA GLY A 141 -10.96 -3.29 16.83
C GLY A 141 -10.76 -3.55 18.33
N ALA A 142 -9.61 -4.10 18.72
CA ALA A 142 -9.23 -4.26 20.13
C ALA A 142 -8.96 -2.89 20.80
N ALA A 143 -8.37 -1.93 20.08
CA ALA A 143 -8.13 -0.58 20.59
C ALA A 143 -9.41 0.19 20.94
N GLY A 144 -10.55 -0.15 20.33
CA GLY A 144 -11.86 0.42 20.67
C GLY A 144 -12.27 0.19 22.13
N PHE A 145 -11.84 -0.92 22.73
CA PHE A 145 -12.07 -1.20 24.15
C PHE A 145 -11.19 -0.35 25.09
N VAL A 146 -10.09 0.23 24.58
CA VAL A 146 -9.13 1.01 25.37
C VAL A 146 -9.37 2.51 25.24
N PHE A 147 -9.62 3.02 24.02
CA PHE A 147 -9.63 4.45 23.71
C PHE A 147 -10.98 5.05 23.28
N SER A 148 -12.03 4.22 23.15
CA SER A 148 -13.36 4.49 22.57
C SER A 148 -13.57 3.97 21.15
N TRP A 149 -14.81 3.57 20.87
CA TRP A 149 -15.23 3.05 19.57
C TRP A 149 -15.16 4.08 18.45
N ASP A 150 -15.47 5.35 18.72
CA ASP A 150 -15.41 6.42 17.72
C ASP A 150 -13.97 6.59 17.19
N ARG A 151 -12.99 6.68 18.10
CA ARG A 151 -11.57 6.79 17.73
C ARG A 151 -11.07 5.54 16.99
N ALA A 152 -11.52 4.35 17.38
CA ALA A 152 -11.20 3.11 16.67
C ALA A 152 -11.75 3.09 15.24
N MET A 153 -12.99 3.54 15.03
CA MET A 153 -13.59 3.63 13.69
C MET A 153 -12.84 4.62 12.80
N TYR A 154 -12.44 5.79 13.33
CA TYR A 154 -11.59 6.74 12.59
C TYR A 154 -10.21 6.17 12.27
N SER A 155 -9.63 5.37 13.17
CA SER A 155 -8.33 4.71 12.96
C SER A 155 -8.43 3.64 11.85
N ILE A 156 -9.51 2.86 11.85
CA ILE A 156 -9.80 1.90 10.78
C ILE A 156 -9.95 2.64 9.44
N LEU A 157 -10.70 3.76 9.41
CA LEU A 157 -10.86 4.56 8.20
C LEU A 157 -9.51 5.12 7.71
N ALA A 158 -8.66 5.64 8.61
CA ALA A 158 -7.32 6.10 8.28
C ALA A 158 -6.51 4.98 7.61
N TYR A 159 -6.61 3.76 8.14
CA TYR A 159 -5.89 2.60 7.61
C TYR A 159 -6.44 2.03 6.31
N VAL A 160 -7.74 2.14 6.05
CA VAL A 160 -8.29 1.83 4.71
C VAL A 160 -7.72 2.77 3.66
N ILE A 161 -7.53 4.04 4.01
CA ILE A 161 -6.93 5.03 3.11
C ILE A 161 -5.43 4.76 2.97
N ALA A 162 -4.75 4.46 4.08
CA ALA A 162 -3.34 4.14 4.08
C ALA A 162 -3.04 2.87 3.26
N SER A 163 -3.83 1.80 3.38
CA SER A 163 -3.61 0.55 2.63
C SER A 163 -3.69 0.77 1.12
N LYS A 164 -4.71 1.50 0.65
CA LYS A 164 -4.82 1.87 -0.77
C LYS A 164 -3.65 2.74 -1.23
N ALA A 165 -3.20 3.67 -0.40
CA ALA A 165 -2.04 4.50 -0.71
C ALA A 165 -0.75 3.67 -0.75
N ILE A 166 -0.56 2.71 0.16
CA ILE A 166 0.56 1.76 0.16
C ILE A 166 0.55 0.98 -1.16
N ASP A 167 -0.57 0.36 -1.53
CA ASP A 167 -0.67 -0.46 -2.73
C ASP A 167 -0.39 0.34 -3.99
N THR A 168 -0.89 1.59 -4.05
CA THR A 168 -0.65 2.50 -5.17
C THR A 168 0.83 2.84 -5.30
N VAL A 169 1.54 3.05 -4.19
CA VAL A 169 2.97 3.41 -4.21
C VAL A 169 3.84 2.19 -4.49
N VAL A 170 3.53 1.04 -3.89
CA VAL A 170 4.30 -0.21 -3.99
C VAL A 170 4.13 -0.85 -5.38
N ASN A 171 2.90 -1.08 -5.80
CA ASN A 171 2.61 -1.74 -7.08
C ASN A 171 2.58 -0.75 -8.26
N GLY A 172 2.62 0.56 -7.97
CA GLY A 172 2.51 1.61 -8.96
C GLY A 172 1.08 1.77 -9.50
N PHE A 173 0.94 2.72 -10.43
CA PHE A 173 -0.33 2.92 -11.16
C PHE A 173 -0.56 1.88 -12.28
N GLU A 174 0.41 1.00 -12.53
CA GLU A 174 0.39 0.06 -13.65
C GLU A 174 -0.45 -1.18 -13.32
N GLN A 175 -1.77 -1.00 -13.29
CA GLN A 175 -2.67 -2.10 -13.58
C GLN A 175 -2.60 -2.40 -15.08
N SER A 176 -1.73 -3.34 -15.44
CA SER A 176 -1.66 -3.88 -16.79
C SER A 176 -2.89 -4.75 -17.07
N LYS A 177 -3.52 -4.54 -18.21
CA LYS A 177 -4.63 -5.34 -18.74
C LYS A 177 -4.17 -6.07 -20.00
N SER A 178 -4.54 -7.34 -20.11
CA SER A 178 -4.45 -8.07 -21.36
C SER A 178 -5.67 -7.76 -22.22
N VAL A 179 -5.44 -7.30 -23.44
CA VAL A 179 -6.52 -6.97 -24.39
C VAL A 179 -6.39 -7.86 -25.61
N TRP A 180 -7.53 -8.43 -26.00
CA TRP A 180 -7.71 -9.28 -27.18
C TRP A 180 -8.65 -8.56 -28.12
N ILE A 181 -8.17 -8.20 -29.31
CA ILE A 181 -8.95 -7.46 -30.30
C ILE A 181 -9.16 -8.34 -31.52
N ILE A 182 -10.42 -8.56 -31.85
CA ILE A 182 -10.85 -9.32 -33.02
C ILE A 182 -11.43 -8.29 -34.00
N SER A 183 -10.74 -8.10 -35.12
CA SER A 183 -11.16 -7.18 -36.19
C SER A 183 -10.84 -7.80 -37.55
N GLU A 184 -11.45 -7.27 -38.61
CA GLU A 184 -11.06 -7.57 -39.99
C GLU A 184 -9.85 -6.73 -40.42
N GLN A 185 -9.67 -5.54 -39.84
CA GLN A 185 -8.57 -4.60 -40.14
C GLN A 185 -7.39 -4.80 -39.17
N GLN A 186 -6.90 -6.04 -39.07
CA GLN A 186 -5.93 -6.42 -38.02
C GLN A 186 -4.59 -5.70 -38.15
N GLU A 187 -4.11 -5.53 -39.38
CA GLU A 187 -2.79 -4.97 -39.68
C GLU A 187 -2.76 -3.45 -39.44
N GLU A 188 -3.79 -2.74 -39.92
CA GLU A 188 -3.95 -1.30 -39.70
C GLU A 188 -4.10 -0.97 -38.21
N LEU A 189 -4.93 -1.73 -37.50
CA LEU A 189 -5.14 -1.54 -36.07
C LEU A 189 -3.88 -1.90 -35.26
N GLY A 190 -3.16 -2.95 -35.64
CA GLY A 190 -1.90 -3.33 -34.99
C GLY A 190 -0.83 -2.24 -35.16
N GLU A 191 -0.73 -1.63 -36.34
CA GLU A 191 0.18 -0.52 -36.60
C GLU A 191 -0.24 0.76 -35.88
N ALA A 192 -1.54 1.05 -35.80
CA ALA A 192 -2.07 2.17 -35.02
C ALA A 192 -1.76 2.03 -33.53
N ILE A 193 -1.90 0.81 -32.96
CA ILE A 193 -1.54 0.54 -31.57
C ILE A 193 -0.03 0.72 -31.36
N ASN A 194 0.80 0.20 -32.26
CA ASN A 194 2.25 0.33 -32.14
C ASN A 194 2.72 1.80 -32.24
N SER A 195 2.23 2.54 -33.24
CA SER A 195 2.65 3.91 -33.51
C SER A 195 2.05 4.95 -32.56
N GLN A 196 0.77 4.81 -32.19
CA GLN A 196 0.07 5.83 -31.40
C GLN A 196 0.08 5.55 -29.89
N LEU A 197 0.08 4.28 -29.48
CA LEU A 197 0.18 3.89 -28.08
C LEU A 197 1.61 3.51 -27.67
N GLY A 198 2.51 3.24 -28.63
CA GLY A 198 3.87 2.80 -28.32
C GLY A 198 3.90 1.39 -27.73
N ARG A 199 2.88 0.56 -28.00
CA ARG A 199 2.72 -0.78 -27.42
C ARG A 199 2.91 -1.85 -28.49
N GLY A 200 3.77 -2.81 -28.20
CA GLY A 200 3.97 -3.99 -29.05
C GLY A 200 2.70 -4.85 -29.09
N VAL A 201 2.42 -5.39 -30.27
CA VAL A 201 1.28 -6.29 -30.51
C VAL A 201 1.79 -7.66 -30.94
N THR A 202 1.07 -8.71 -30.56
CA THR A 202 1.29 -10.08 -31.01
C THR A 202 0.05 -10.55 -31.74
N TYR A 203 0.22 -11.10 -32.94
CA TYR A 203 -0.87 -11.73 -33.67
C TYR A 203 -1.01 -13.19 -33.24
N LEU A 204 -2.18 -13.54 -32.72
CA LEU A 204 -2.56 -14.91 -32.39
C LEU A 204 -3.49 -15.45 -33.47
N HIS A 205 -3.28 -16.69 -33.90
CA HIS A 205 -4.18 -17.35 -34.84
C HIS A 205 -5.30 -18.06 -34.07
N GLY A 206 -6.54 -17.70 -34.39
CA GLY A 206 -7.75 -18.32 -33.86
C GLY A 206 -8.67 -18.79 -34.98
N GLU A 207 -9.73 -19.50 -34.61
CA GLU A 207 -10.72 -20.03 -35.55
C GLU A 207 -12.13 -19.67 -35.07
N GLY A 208 -13.00 -19.22 -35.99
CA GLY A 208 -14.38 -18.93 -35.68
C GLY A 208 -15.15 -20.22 -35.40
N ALA A 209 -15.64 -20.42 -34.18
CA ALA A 209 -16.32 -21.67 -33.80
C ALA A 209 -17.58 -21.99 -34.63
N TYR A 210 -18.22 -20.97 -35.21
CA TYR A 210 -19.40 -21.16 -36.07
C TYR A 210 -19.04 -21.22 -37.56
N THR A 211 -18.14 -20.36 -38.04
CA THR A 211 -17.82 -20.25 -39.47
C THR A 211 -16.67 -21.16 -39.91
N GLY A 212 -15.81 -21.59 -38.98
CA GLY A 212 -14.57 -22.33 -39.28
C GLY A 212 -13.46 -21.46 -39.88
N ASP A 213 -13.64 -20.14 -39.95
CA ASP A 213 -12.67 -19.27 -40.59
C ASP A 213 -11.48 -18.99 -39.68
N ASN A 214 -10.29 -18.99 -40.28
CA ASN A 214 -9.09 -18.48 -39.63
C ASN A 214 -9.24 -16.98 -39.38
N LYS A 215 -9.05 -16.57 -38.12
CA LYS A 215 -9.03 -15.18 -37.67
C LYS A 215 -7.66 -14.88 -37.04
N LYS A 216 -7.08 -13.71 -37.31
CA LYS A 216 -5.97 -13.20 -36.50
C LYS A 216 -6.55 -12.35 -35.37
N VAL A 217 -6.12 -12.61 -34.16
CA VAL A 217 -6.49 -11.86 -32.95
C VAL A 217 -5.29 -11.04 -32.51
N ILE A 218 -5.47 -9.73 -32.34
CA ILE A 218 -4.43 -8.85 -31.83
C ILE A 218 -4.39 -9.01 -30.31
N PHE A 219 -3.23 -9.38 -29.78
CA PHE A 219 -2.96 -9.43 -28.37
C PHE A 219 -1.99 -8.31 -27.99
N CYS A 220 -2.34 -7.52 -26.98
CA CYS A 220 -1.44 -6.52 -26.42
C CYS A 220 -1.64 -6.37 -24.91
N ILE A 221 -0.60 -5.87 -24.25
CA ILE A 221 -0.64 -5.47 -22.85
C ILE A 221 -0.65 -3.95 -22.80
N ILE A 222 -1.68 -3.39 -22.17
CA ILE A 222 -1.83 -1.94 -21.96
C ILE A 222 -1.98 -1.64 -20.48
N ASN A 223 -1.72 -0.40 -20.07
CA ASN A 223 -2.08 0.06 -18.73
C ASN A 223 -3.51 0.65 -18.70
N ARG A 224 -4.02 0.91 -17.48
CA ARG A 224 -5.35 1.51 -17.27
C ARG A 224 -5.52 2.88 -17.96
N LEU A 225 -4.46 3.68 -18.07
CA LEU A 225 -4.52 5.02 -18.68
C LEU A 225 -4.63 4.94 -20.21
N GLU A 226 -4.06 3.91 -20.81
CA GLU A 226 -4.06 3.62 -22.25
C GLU A 226 -5.40 3.06 -22.74
N GLU A 227 -6.24 2.52 -21.85
CA GLU A 227 -7.51 1.90 -22.22
C GLU A 227 -8.44 2.85 -22.98
N ALA A 228 -8.55 4.11 -22.54
CA ALA A 228 -9.39 5.10 -23.19
C ALA A 228 -8.91 5.41 -24.62
N LYS A 229 -7.59 5.54 -24.80
CA LYS A 229 -6.97 5.80 -26.11
C LYS A 229 -7.05 4.58 -27.03
N LEU A 230 -6.93 3.37 -26.48
CA LEU A 230 -7.14 2.14 -27.24
C LEU A 230 -8.58 2.03 -27.75
N LYS A 231 -9.59 2.33 -26.91
CA LYS A 231 -10.99 2.31 -27.36
C LYS A 231 -11.26 3.29 -28.50
N SER A 232 -10.72 4.50 -28.42
CA SER A 232 -10.85 5.48 -29.51
C SER A 232 -10.14 5.10 -30.82
N LEU A 233 -9.22 4.12 -30.79
CA LEU A 233 -8.59 3.59 -32.00
C LEU A 233 -9.39 2.43 -32.61
N ILE A 234 -10.26 1.79 -31.82
CA ILE A 234 -11.08 0.65 -32.23
C ILE A 234 -12.46 1.12 -32.74
N GLU A 235 -13.00 2.20 -32.17
CA GLU A 235 -14.24 2.87 -32.61
C GLU A 235 -14.05 3.67 -33.90
#